data_AF-A0A9D5IPY1-F1
#
_entry.id   AF-A0A9D5IPY1-F1
#
_cell.length_a   1.000
_cell.length_b   1.000
_cell.length_c   1.000
_cell.angle_alpha   90.00
_cell.angle_beta   90.00
_cell.angle_gamma   90.00
#
_symmetry.space_group_name_H-M   'P 1'
#
loop_
_entity.id
_entity.type
_entity.pdbx_description
1 polymer ?
#
loop_
_entity_poly.entity_id
_entity_poly.type
_entity_poly.pdbx_seq_one_letter_code
_entity_poly.pdbx_strand_id
1 'polypeptide(L)'
;LSGGLFNTFGNIASITTPIVIGYIISSTGSFKWALVFVGANALVAVFSYLVIVGPIKRVVLKEPPTTGGAEASGKLSQAHS
;
A
#
# COMPACT_ATOMS: atom_id res chain seq x y z
N LEU A 1 -8.41 0.66 5.64
CA LEU A 1 -7.40 0.18 6.62
C LEU A 1 -5.96 0.24 6.10
N SER A 2 -5.65 -0.20 4.86
CA SER A 2 -4.24 -0.30 4.44
C SER A 2 -3.53 1.03 4.15
N GLY A 3 -4.25 2.08 3.72
CA GLY A 3 -3.63 3.40 3.46
C GLY A 3 -2.92 4.03 4.67
N GLY A 4 -3.49 3.91 5.87
CA GLY A 4 -2.86 4.43 7.10
C GLY A 4 -1.60 3.67 7.49
N LEU A 5 -1.62 2.33 7.39
CA LEU A 5 -0.44 1.49 7.66
C LEU A 5 0.68 1.78 6.66
N PHE A 6 0.38 1.86 5.36
CA PHE A 6 1.37 2.18 4.34
C PHE A 6 1.98 3.58 4.52
N ASN A 7 1.18 4.54 5.01
CA ASN A 7 1.69 5.87 5.36
C ASN A 7 2.68 5.80 6.54
N THR A 8 2.35 5.07 7.62
CA THR A 8 3.26 4.96 8.76
C THR A 8 4.55 4.23 8.39
N PHE A 9 4.48 3.06 7.74
CA PHE A 9 5.68 2.32 7.34
C PHE A 9 6.49 3.07 6.28
N GLY A 10 5.84 3.73 5.32
CA GLY A 10 6.53 4.53 4.31
C GLY A 10 7.32 5.69 4.91
N ASN A 11 6.72 6.43 5.84
CA ASN A 11 7.40 7.54 6.51
C ASN A 11 8.50 7.07 7.47
N ILE A 12 8.32 5.94 8.16
CA ILE A 12 9.37 5.39 9.03
C ILE A 12 10.54 4.87 8.18
N ALA A 13 10.26 4.11 7.12
CA ALA A 13 11.30 3.54 6.28
C ALA A 13 12.18 4.62 5.65
N SER A 14 11.59 5.73 5.17
CA SER A 14 12.35 6.82 4.57
C SER A 14 13.29 7.54 5.54
N ILE A 15 13.00 7.52 6.85
CA ILE A 15 13.85 8.07 7.90
C ILE A 15 14.87 7.03 8.37
N THR A 16 14.46 5.78 8.56
CA THR A 16 15.31 4.72 9.09
C THR A 16 16.43 4.36 8.11
N THR A 17 16.15 4.29 6.80
CA THR A 17 17.16 3.94 5.79
C THR A 17 18.39 4.86 5.80
N PRO A 18 18.28 6.20 5.72
CA PRO A 18 19.44 7.08 5.78
C PRO A 18 20.16 7.04 7.12
N ILE A 19 19.46 6.83 8.24
CA ILE A 19 20.10 6.66 9.56
C ILE A 19 20.99 5.41 9.56
N VAL A 20 20.47 4.27 9.13
CA VAL A 20 21.22 3.01 9.07
C VAL A 20 22.42 3.15 8.13
N ILE A 21 22.23 3.75 6.96
CA ILE A 21 23.33 4.02 6.02
C ILE A 21 24.39 4.93 6.65
N GLY A 22 23.98 5.99 7.34
CA GLY A 22 24.88 6.89 8.06
C GLY A 22 25.72 6.18 9.11
N TYR A 23 25.12 5.28 9.88
CA TYR A 23 25.84 4.45 10.85
C TYR A 23 26.82 3.47 10.21
N ILE A 24 26.44 2.84 9.09
CA ILE A 24 27.33 1.93 8.33
C ILE A 24 28.56 2.69 7.82
N ILE A 25 28.36 3.88 7.26
CA ILE A 25 29.45 4.71 6.75
C ILE A 25 30.31 5.24 7.90
N SER A 26 29.70 5.70 8.99
CA SER A 26 30.42 6.21 10.18
C SER A 26 31.30 5.15 10.83
N SER A 27 30.80 3.92 10.95
CA SER A 27 31.55 2.81 11.54
C SER A 27 32.64 2.25 10.61
N THR A 28 32.37 2.16 9.31
CA THR A 28 33.27 1.48 8.36
C THR A 28 34.15 2.44 7.56
N GLY A 29 33.85 3.74 7.57
CA GLY A 29 34.51 4.79 6.78
C GLY A 29 34.31 4.68 5.26
N SER A 30 33.55 3.69 4.78
CA SER A 30 33.47 3.35 3.36
C SER A 30 32.03 3.21 2.86
N PHE A 31 31.75 3.89 1.75
CA PHE A 31 30.45 3.86 1.06
C PHE A 31 30.13 2.49 0.41
N LYS A 32 31.15 1.65 0.17
CA LYS A 32 30.98 0.32 -0.42
C LYS A 32 30.02 -0.56 0.40
N TRP A 33 30.09 -0.49 1.72
CA TRP A 33 29.23 -1.29 2.60
C TRP A 33 27.78 -0.78 2.65
N ALA A 34 27.58 0.53 2.49
CA ALA A 34 26.25 1.11 2.32
C ALA A 34 25.59 0.60 1.02
N LEU A 35 26.33 0.57 -0.09
CA LEU A 35 25.83 0.06 -1.36
C LEU A 35 25.47 -1.43 -1.29
N VAL A 36 26.30 -2.25 -0.63
CA VAL A 36 26.00 -3.67 -0.42
C VAL A 36 24.72 -3.86 0.40
N PHE A 37 24.52 -3.07 1.47
CA PHE A 37 23.30 -3.13 2.27
C PHE A 37 22.03 -2.79 1.47
N VAL A 38 22.07 -1.71 0.68
CA VAL A 38 20.93 -1.32 -0.17
C VAL A 38 20.68 -2.35 -1.27
N GLY A 39 21.73 -2.86 -1.90
CA GLY A 39 21.62 -3.91 -2.91
C GLY A 39 20.99 -5.20 -2.36
N ALA A 40 21.41 -5.64 -1.17
CA ALA A 40 20.83 -6.80 -0.50
C ALA A 40 19.35 -6.58 -0.16
N ASN A 41 18.97 -5.40 0.35
CA ASN A 41 17.57 -5.07 0.63
C ASN A 41 16.71 -5.08 -0.65
N ALA A 42 17.23 -4.56 -1.76
CA ALA A 42 16.54 -4.59 -3.06
C ALA A 42 16.34 -6.04 -3.54
N LEU A 43 17.33 -6.91 -3.39
CA LEU A 43 17.20 -8.33 -3.75
C LEU A 43 16.13 -9.03 -2.90
N VAL A 44 16.08 -8.75 -1.59
CA VAL A 44 15.04 -9.28 -0.70
C VAL A 44 13.65 -8.78 -1.12
N ALA A 45 13.53 -7.50 -1.49
CA ALA A 45 12.27 -6.93 -1.96
C ALA A 45 11.79 -7.60 -3.27
N VAL A 46 12.70 -7.80 -4.22
CA VAL A 46 12.40 -8.51 -5.48
C VAL A 46 12.02 -9.96 -5.20
N PHE A 47 12.75 -10.66 -4.34
CA PHE A 47 12.42 -12.03 -3.95
C PHE A 47 11.04 -12.13 -3.29
N SER A 48 10.75 -11.22 -2.35
CA SER A 48 9.44 -11.12 -1.71
C SER A 48 8.33 -10.90 -2.74
N TYR A 49 8.56 -10.00 -3.71
CA TYR A 49 7.59 -9.75 -4.78
C TYR A 49 7.36 -10.98 -5.66
N LEU A 50 8.43 -11.64 -6.11
CA LEU A 50 8.34 -12.78 -7.03
C LEU A 50 7.75 -14.03 -6.36
N VAL A 51 8.09 -14.29 -5.10
CA VAL A 51 7.71 -15.53 -4.41
C VAL A 51 6.41 -15.39 -3.61
N ILE A 52 6.14 -14.22 -3.01
CA ILE A 52 5.07 -14.05 -2.01
C ILE A 52 3.81 -13.39 -2.61
N VAL A 53 3.96 -12.38 -3.49
CA VAL A 53 2.81 -11.56 -3.93
C VAL A 53 1.84 -12.33 -4.84
N GLY A 54 2.34 -13.24 -5.69
CA GLY A 54 1.50 -14.01 -6.61
C GLY A 54 0.77 -13.12 -7.65
N PRO A 55 -0.26 -13.66 -8.34
CA PRO A 55 -0.91 -12.96 -9.43
C PRO A 55 -1.81 -11.81 -8.95
N ILE A 56 -1.51 -10.59 -9.42
CA ILE A 56 -2.32 -9.40 -9.14
C ILE A 56 -3.62 -9.47 -9.97
N LYS A 57 -4.74 -9.76 -9.31
CA LYS A 57 -6.08 -9.72 -9.93
C LYS A 57 -6.76 -8.38 -9.65
N ARG A 58 -7.40 -7.80 -10.68
CA ARG A 58 -8.24 -6.62 -10.49
C ARG A 58 -9.43 -6.95 -9.61
N VAL A 59 -9.66 -6.14 -8.59
CA VAL A 59 -10.85 -6.22 -7.76
C VAL A 59 -12.03 -5.67 -8.56
N VAL A 60 -12.99 -6.54 -8.90
CA VAL A 60 -14.27 -6.11 -9.49
C VAL A 60 -15.21 -5.77 -8.34
N LEU A 61 -15.42 -4.47 -8.12
CA LEU A 61 -16.41 -3.99 -7.17
C LEU A 61 -17.79 -4.18 -7.81
N LYS A 62 -18.62 -5.07 -7.25
CA LYS A 62 -20.04 -5.15 -7.61
C LYS A 62 -20.74 -3.95 -7.00
N GLU A 63 -21.43 -3.18 -7.82
CA GLU A 63 -22.35 -2.14 -7.34
C GLU A 63 -23.36 -2.79 -6.37
N PRO A 64 -23.57 -2.23 -5.17
CA PRO A 64 -24.62 -2.70 -4.29
C PRO A 64 -25.96 -2.56 -5.01
N PRO A 65 -26.90 -3.52 -4.85
CA PRO A 65 -28.19 -3.45 -5.49
C PRO A 65 -28.88 -2.15 -5.06
N THR A 66 -29.21 -1.30 -6.03
CA THR A 66 -29.99 -0.07 -5.85
C THR A 66 -31.46 -0.44 -5.58
N THR A 67 -31.71 -1.17 -4.49
CA THR A 67 -33.07 -1.42 -3.99
C THR A 67 -33.46 -0.20 -3.15
N GLY A 68 -33.99 0.82 -3.83
CA GLY A 68 -34.51 2.01 -3.16
C GLY A 68 -35.15 3.05 -4.08
N GLY A 69 -34.92 2.97 -5.40
CA GLY A 69 -35.52 3.91 -6.36
C GLY A 69 -36.94 3.57 -6.82
N ALA A 70 -37.35 2.30 -6.74
CA ALA A 70 -38.64 1.85 -7.29
C ALA A 70 -39.82 2.07 -6.33
N GLU A 71 -39.62 2.05 -5.01
CA GLU A 71 -40.72 2.20 -4.03
C GLU A 71 -41.08 3.65 -3.70
N ALA A 72 -40.19 4.62 -3.98
CA ALA A 72 -40.46 6.04 -3.74
C ALA A 72 -41.35 6.68 -4.82
N SER A 73 -41.26 6.21 -6.07
CA SER A 73 -42.03 6.77 -7.18
C SER A 73 -43.54 6.45 -7.09
N GLY A 74 -43.91 5.27 -6.55
CA GLY A 74 -45.32 4.89 -6.36
C GLY A 74 -46.02 5.65 -5.23
N LYS A 75 -45.29 6.08 -4.19
CA LYS A 75 -45.88 6.78 -3.03
C LYS A 75 -46.04 8.28 -3.23
N LEU A 76 -45.32 8.89 -4.18
CA LEU A 76 -45.48 10.30 -4.53
C LEU A 76 -46.72 10.54 -5.42
N SER A 77 -47.13 9.56 -6.24
CA SER A 77 -48.32 9.68 -7.09
C SER A 77 -49.65 9.55 -6.32
N GLN A 78 -49.65 8.93 -5.13
CA GLN A 78 -50.84 8.72 -4.29
C GLN A 78 -51.04 9.80 -3.22
N ALA A 79 -50.09 10.73 -3.06
CA ALA A 79 -50.21 11.84 -2.11
C ALA A 79 -50.88 13.09 -2.71
N HIS A 80 -51.36 13.01 -3.95
CA HIS A 80 -52.01 14.10 -4.68
C HIS A 80 -53.26 13.58 -5.42
N SER A 81 -54.18 12.97 -4.68
CA SER A 81 -55.57 12.69 -5.07
C SER A 81 -56.48 12.85 -3.87
#